data_AF-A0A099J770-F1
#
_entry.id   AF-A0A099J770-F1
#
_cell.length_a   1.000
_cell.length_b   1.000
_cell.length_c   1.000
_cell.angle_alpha   90.00
_cell.angle_beta   90.00
_cell.angle_gamma   90.00
#
_symmetry.space_group_name_H-M   'P 1'
#
loop_
_entity.id
_entity.type
_entity.pdbx_description
1 polymer ?
#
loop_
_entity_poly.entity_id
_entity_poly.type
_entity_poly.pdbx_seq_one_letter_code
_entity_poly.pdbx_strand_id
1 'polypeptide(L)'
;MVPLILAVTGAAVPTTWTWPISAPHHVGAGYVAPLTPYSAGHRGIDLLAEAGTPVFAPDDGVISFVGHVVDRPVISISPGDGLIASLEPVEALVILGEHVAKGQQIGVVATGGHCAEVCLHIGVRTHGFYVSPLTYLGGVQRAILLSVP
;
A
#
# COMPACT_ATOMS: atom_id res chain seq x y z
N MET A 1 44.61 -22.27 1.93
CA MET A 1 43.97 -20.95 1.86
C MET A 1 42.77 -21.09 0.92
N VAL A 2 41.57 -21.21 1.46
CA VAL A 2 40.32 -21.43 0.70
C VAL A 2 39.71 -20.05 0.42
N PRO A 3 39.33 -19.69 -0.82
CA PRO A 3 38.70 -18.40 -1.07
C PRO A 3 37.26 -18.45 -0.58
N LEU A 4 36.88 -17.43 0.20
CA LEU A 4 35.51 -17.15 0.59
C LEU A 4 34.77 -16.57 -0.63
N ILE A 5 33.85 -17.33 -1.22
CA ILE A 5 32.93 -16.78 -2.22
C ILE A 5 31.83 -16.05 -1.46
N LEU A 6 31.83 -14.71 -1.50
CA LEU A 6 30.65 -13.93 -1.13
C LEU A 6 29.57 -14.21 -2.16
N ALA A 7 28.50 -14.90 -1.74
CA ALA A 7 27.26 -14.89 -2.47
C ALA A 7 26.67 -13.48 -2.35
N VAL A 8 26.76 -12.69 -3.43
CA VAL A 8 25.89 -11.52 -3.60
C VAL A 8 24.49 -12.09 -3.80
N THR A 9 23.68 -12.06 -2.75
CA THR A 9 22.24 -12.28 -2.88
C THR A 9 21.72 -11.20 -3.82
N GLY A 10 21.27 -11.61 -5.01
CA GLY A 10 20.62 -10.70 -5.96
C GLY A 10 19.50 -9.94 -5.26
N ALA A 11 19.41 -8.64 -5.51
CA ALA A 11 18.30 -7.82 -5.03
C ALA A 11 16.98 -8.52 -5.37
N ALA A 12 16.13 -8.73 -4.36
CA ALA A 12 14.79 -9.24 -4.58
C ALA A 12 14.11 -8.33 -5.63
N VAL A 13 13.65 -8.94 -6.72
CA VAL A 13 12.75 -8.24 -7.65
C VAL A 13 11.58 -7.78 -6.79
N PRO A 14 11.22 -6.47 -6.76
CA PRO A 14 10.05 -6.05 -6.00
C PRO A 14 8.88 -6.89 -6.53
N THR A 15 8.28 -7.68 -5.65
CA THR A 15 7.09 -8.46 -6.00
C THR A 15 6.05 -7.45 -6.48
N THR A 16 5.67 -7.53 -7.75
CA THR A 16 4.67 -6.61 -8.30
C THR A 16 3.37 -6.86 -7.55
N TRP A 17 2.98 -5.93 -6.68
CA TRP A 17 1.72 -6.03 -5.94
C TRP A 17 0.54 -5.95 -6.91
N THR A 18 -0.58 -6.57 -6.52
CA THR A 18 -1.87 -6.34 -7.17
C THR A 18 -2.56 -5.13 -6.57
N TRP A 19 -3.39 -4.48 -7.37
CA TRP A 19 -4.24 -3.40 -6.88
C TRP A 19 -5.22 -3.92 -5.84
N PRO A 20 -5.51 -3.14 -4.78
CA PRO A 20 -6.38 -3.58 -3.69
C PRO A 20 -7.88 -3.53 -4.04
N ILE A 21 -8.25 -3.08 -5.24
CA ILE A 21 -9.60 -3.09 -5.79
C ILE A 21 -9.55 -3.57 -7.24
N SER A 22 -10.68 -4.05 -7.75
CA SER A 22 -10.80 -4.45 -9.15
C SER A 22 -10.65 -3.26 -10.10
N ALA A 23 -10.20 -3.53 -11.32
CA ALA A 23 -10.16 -2.53 -12.38
C ALA A 23 -11.57 -2.01 -12.74
N PRO A 24 -11.69 -0.74 -13.21
CA PRO A 24 -10.61 0.21 -13.48
C PRO A 24 -10.07 0.90 -12.21
N HIS A 25 -8.77 1.22 -12.19
CA HIS A 25 -8.14 1.92 -11.07
C HIS A 25 -8.05 3.41 -11.36
N HIS A 26 -8.83 4.21 -10.65
CA HIS A 26 -8.81 5.67 -10.76
C HIS A 26 -8.14 6.27 -9.52
N VAL A 27 -6.94 6.84 -9.69
CA VAL A 27 -6.22 7.53 -8.62
C VAL A 27 -6.74 8.97 -8.54
N GLY A 28 -7.53 9.28 -7.51
CA GLY A 28 -8.09 10.62 -7.27
C GLY A 28 -7.07 11.58 -6.64
N ALA A 29 -6.22 11.07 -5.75
CA ALA A 29 -5.11 11.82 -5.16
C ALA A 29 -3.83 10.98 -5.10
N GLY A 30 -2.73 11.56 -5.57
CA GLY A 30 -1.42 10.92 -5.61
C GLY A 30 -0.61 11.13 -4.33
N TYR A 31 0.41 10.28 -4.13
CA TYR A 31 1.35 10.41 -3.03
C TYR A 31 2.11 11.74 -3.10
N VAL A 32 2.21 12.41 -1.96
CA VAL A 32 2.98 13.64 -1.78
C VAL A 32 3.93 13.42 -0.61
N ALA A 33 5.22 13.30 -0.93
CA ALA A 33 6.26 13.08 0.06
C ALA A 33 6.24 14.18 1.11
N PRO A 34 6.21 13.86 2.42
CA PRO A 34 6.31 14.86 3.45
C PRO A 34 7.75 15.37 3.54
N LEU A 35 7.92 16.69 3.73
CA LEU A 35 9.25 17.31 3.88
C LEU A 35 10.03 16.78 5.10
N THR A 36 9.32 16.42 6.17
CA THR A 36 9.87 15.78 7.36
C THR A 36 8.92 14.66 7.81
N PRO A 37 9.33 13.73 8.70
CA PRO A 37 8.44 12.65 9.15
C PRO A 37 7.09 13.13 9.71
N TYR A 38 7.05 14.34 10.28
CA TYR A 38 5.88 14.91 10.95
C TYR A 38 5.19 16.03 10.16
N SER A 39 5.70 16.44 9.00
CA SER A 39 5.05 17.49 8.21
C SER A 39 3.79 16.96 7.50
N ALA A 40 3.03 17.90 6.94
CA ALA A 40 1.97 17.58 5.99
C ALA A 40 2.54 16.86 4.74
N GLY A 41 1.63 16.22 4.02
CA GLY A 41 1.88 15.40 2.83
C GLY A 41 0.69 14.47 2.61
N HIS A 42 0.77 13.65 1.58
CA HIS A 42 -0.22 12.60 1.32
C HIS A 42 0.50 11.25 1.35
N ARG A 43 0.32 10.51 2.45
CA ARG A 43 1.13 9.34 2.86
C ARG A 43 0.73 8.04 2.15
N GLY A 44 0.09 8.15 1.00
CA GLY A 44 -0.42 7.05 0.20
C GLY A 44 -1.02 7.57 -1.10
N ILE A 45 -1.91 6.78 -1.70
CA ILE A 45 -2.77 7.22 -2.80
C ILE A 45 -4.23 6.95 -2.46
N ASP A 46 -5.12 7.76 -3.02
CA ASP A 46 -6.56 7.57 -2.89
C ASP A 46 -7.12 7.02 -4.20
N LEU A 47 -7.76 5.86 -4.11
CA LEU A 47 -8.45 5.20 -5.21
C LEU A 47 -9.94 5.52 -5.11
N LEU A 48 -10.55 6.01 -6.18
CA LEU A 48 -12.00 6.23 -6.19
C LEU A 48 -12.72 4.89 -6.08
N ALA A 49 -13.53 4.73 -5.04
CA ALA A 49 -14.24 3.50 -4.74
C ALA A 49 -15.43 3.78 -3.82
N GLU A 50 -16.60 3.26 -4.18
CA GLU A 50 -17.82 3.39 -3.36
C GLU A 50 -17.76 2.50 -2.12
N ALA A 51 -18.52 2.86 -1.09
CA ALA A 51 -18.68 2.01 0.09
C ALA A 51 -19.26 0.64 -0.30
N GLY A 52 -18.74 -0.43 0.30
CA GLY A 52 -19.06 -1.81 -0.05
C GLY A 52 -18.20 -2.41 -1.17
N THR A 53 -17.34 -1.62 -1.84
CA THR A 53 -16.40 -2.15 -2.84
C THR A 53 -15.48 -3.19 -2.21
N PRO A 54 -15.33 -4.41 -2.77
CA PRO A 54 -14.41 -5.42 -2.26
C PRO A 54 -12.96 -4.94 -2.21
N VAL A 55 -12.27 -5.20 -1.09
CA VAL A 55 -10.85 -4.86 -0.91
C VAL A 55 -10.03 -6.14 -0.83
N PHE A 56 -8.93 -6.19 -1.57
CA PHE A 56 -8.06 -7.35 -1.72
C PHE A 56 -6.65 -7.10 -1.17
N ALA A 57 -6.00 -8.15 -0.66
CA ALA A 57 -4.61 -8.11 -0.24
C ALA A 57 -3.68 -7.84 -1.44
N PRO A 58 -2.84 -6.79 -1.41
CA PRO A 58 -1.93 -6.48 -2.52
C PRO A 58 -0.84 -7.53 -2.77
N ASP A 59 -0.45 -8.27 -1.74
CA ASP A 59 0.54 -9.34 -1.79
C ASP A 59 0.24 -10.36 -0.68
N ASP A 60 0.96 -11.48 -0.68
CA ASP A 60 0.97 -12.41 0.45
C ASP A 60 1.44 -11.68 1.71
N GLY A 61 0.89 -12.02 2.88
CA GLY A 61 1.34 -11.40 4.13
C GLY A 61 0.57 -11.81 5.37
N VAL A 62 0.87 -11.12 6.46
CA VAL A 62 0.18 -11.28 7.75
C VAL A 62 -0.54 -9.98 8.10
N ILE A 63 -1.78 -10.09 8.55
CA ILE A 63 -2.54 -8.96 9.07
C ILE A 63 -1.88 -8.47 10.37
N SER A 64 -1.30 -7.27 10.31
CA SER A 64 -0.55 -6.63 11.39
C SER A 64 -1.39 -5.64 12.21
N PHE A 65 -2.55 -5.23 11.69
CA PHE A 65 -3.52 -4.38 12.39
C PHE A 65 -4.91 -4.56 11.79
N VAL A 66 -5.92 -4.63 12.66
CA VAL A 66 -7.35 -4.45 12.35
C VAL A 66 -7.96 -3.65 13.49
N GLY A 67 -8.59 -2.53 13.18
CA GLY A 67 -9.22 -1.70 14.21
C GLY A 67 -9.56 -0.31 13.71
N HIS A 68 -10.01 0.54 14.63
CA HIS A 68 -10.34 1.93 14.32
C HIS A 68 -9.16 2.86 14.59
N VAL A 69 -8.90 3.78 13.66
CA VAL A 69 -7.95 4.87 13.83
C VAL A 69 -8.72 6.18 13.72
N VAL A 70 -8.80 6.90 14.84
CA VAL A 70 -9.63 8.09 15.01
C VAL A 70 -11.12 7.78 14.78
N ASP A 71 -11.58 7.80 13.54
CA ASP A 71 -13.00 7.79 13.14
C ASP A 71 -13.33 6.73 12.08
N ARG A 72 -12.35 5.91 11.68
CA ARG A 72 -12.52 4.97 10.56
C ARG A 72 -11.84 3.63 10.80
N PRO A 73 -12.34 2.54 10.16
CA PRO A 73 -11.71 1.24 10.25
C PRO A 73 -10.50 1.14 9.30
N VAL A 74 -9.44 0.50 9.77
CA VAL A 74 -8.15 0.37 9.07
C VAL A 74 -7.68 -1.09 9.15
N ILE A 75 -7.16 -1.59 8.03
CA ILE A 75 -6.43 -2.86 7.96
C ILE A 75 -4.98 -2.56 7.59
N SER A 76 -4.02 -3.19 8.26
CA SER A 76 -2.63 -3.19 7.79
C SER A 76 -2.10 -4.60 7.59
N ILE A 77 -1.41 -4.81 6.47
CA ILE A 77 -0.79 -6.08 6.07
C ILE A 77 0.73 -5.90 6.08
N SER A 78 1.45 -6.86 6.64
CA SER A 78 2.92 -6.95 6.54
C SER A 78 3.31 -8.16 5.68
N PRO A 79 3.80 -7.93 4.45
CA PRO A 79 4.36 -8.98 3.60
C PRO A 79 5.72 -9.52 4.07
N GLY A 80 6.44 -8.77 4.93
CA GLY A 80 7.83 -9.05 5.31
C GLY A 80 8.76 -7.88 4.98
N ASP A 81 10.06 -8.03 5.24
CA ASP A 81 11.13 -7.06 4.90
C ASP A 81 10.85 -5.59 5.27
N GLY A 82 10.23 -5.38 6.44
CA GLY A 82 9.90 -4.05 6.93
C GLY A 82 8.84 -3.32 6.10
N LEU A 83 8.11 -4.03 5.24
CA LEU A 83 6.97 -3.51 4.48
C LEU A 83 5.68 -3.58 5.28
N ILE A 84 4.90 -2.51 5.19
CA ILE A 84 3.52 -2.43 5.69
C ILE A 84 2.67 -1.71 4.65
N ALA A 85 1.58 -2.36 4.22
CA ALA A 85 0.50 -1.73 3.48
C ALA A 85 -0.65 -1.44 4.45
N SER A 86 -1.10 -0.19 4.52
CA SER A 86 -2.28 0.21 5.32
C SER A 86 -3.41 0.63 4.37
N LEU A 87 -4.62 0.13 4.62
CA LEU A 87 -5.82 0.32 3.81
C LEU A 87 -6.92 0.94 4.68
N GLU A 88 -7.50 2.05 4.24
CA GLU A 88 -8.55 2.76 4.96
C GLU A 88 -9.46 3.58 4.04
N PRO A 89 -10.73 3.82 4.39
CA PRO A 89 -11.49 3.10 5.41
C PRO A 89 -11.88 1.69 4.91
N VAL A 90 -11.60 0.64 5.68
CA VAL A 90 -11.94 -0.76 5.30
C VAL A 90 -12.56 -1.52 6.46
N GLU A 91 -13.79 -1.98 6.29
CA GLU A 91 -14.43 -2.93 7.20
C GLU A 91 -13.84 -4.32 6.95
N ALA A 92 -13.30 -4.94 8.00
CA ALA A 92 -12.49 -6.15 7.88
C ALA A 92 -13.32 -7.44 7.81
N LEU A 93 -12.89 -8.35 6.94
CA LEU A 93 -13.33 -9.76 6.89
C LEU A 93 -12.27 -10.72 7.46
N VAL A 94 -11.16 -10.17 7.93
CA VAL A 94 -9.98 -10.87 8.46
C VAL A 94 -9.65 -10.37 9.86
N ILE A 95 -8.85 -11.14 10.61
CA ILE A 95 -8.44 -10.79 11.97
C ILE A 95 -6.94 -10.56 12.11
N LEU A 96 -6.54 -9.88 13.20
CA LEU A 96 -5.13 -9.69 13.55
C LEU A 96 -4.38 -11.04 13.60
N GLY A 97 -3.21 -11.10 12.97
CA GLY A 97 -2.36 -12.30 12.91
C GLY A 97 -2.75 -13.30 11.82
N GLU A 98 -3.84 -13.07 11.09
CA GLU A 98 -4.24 -13.93 9.98
C GLU A 98 -3.25 -13.85 8.81
N HIS A 99 -2.94 -14.99 8.21
CA HIS A 99 -2.21 -15.05 6.95
C HIS A 99 -3.18 -14.85 5.78
N VAL A 100 -2.82 -13.96 4.87
CA VAL A 100 -3.59 -13.68 3.66
C VAL A 100 -2.75 -13.98 2.43
N ALA A 101 -3.40 -14.53 1.41
CA ALA A 101 -2.81 -14.69 0.08
C ALA A 101 -3.03 -13.42 -0.76
N LYS A 102 -2.12 -13.15 -1.68
CA LYS A 102 -2.27 -12.11 -2.69
C LYS A 102 -3.60 -12.26 -3.44
N GLY A 103 -4.34 -11.17 -3.53
CA GLY A 103 -5.67 -11.14 -4.17
C GLY A 103 -6.79 -11.76 -3.34
N GLN A 104 -6.51 -12.24 -2.12
CA GLN A 104 -7.56 -12.63 -1.18
C GLN A 104 -8.38 -11.40 -0.79
N GLN A 105 -9.71 -11.53 -0.77
CA GLN A 105 -10.57 -10.48 -0.24
C GLN A 105 -10.39 -10.39 1.27
N ILE A 106 -10.09 -9.19 1.77
CA ILE A 106 -9.80 -8.92 3.19
C ILE A 106 -10.82 -8.00 3.84
N GLY A 107 -11.71 -7.40 3.04
CA GLY A 107 -12.66 -6.44 3.54
C GLY A 107 -13.53 -5.83 2.45
N VAL A 108 -14.24 -4.78 2.84
CA VAL A 108 -14.96 -3.88 1.93
C VAL A 108 -14.70 -2.43 2.31
N VAL A 109 -14.69 -1.53 1.33
CA VAL A 109 -14.56 -0.09 1.56
C VAL A 109 -15.67 0.37 2.49
N ALA A 110 -15.30 1.10 3.54
CA ALA A 110 -16.23 1.69 4.50
C ALA A 110 -16.35 3.21 4.26
N THR A 111 -16.91 3.93 5.23
CA THR A 111 -17.01 5.40 5.20
C THR A 111 -16.08 6.04 6.23
N GLY A 112 -15.87 7.36 6.12
CA GLY A 112 -14.97 8.14 6.98
C GLY A 112 -13.59 8.41 6.37
N GLY A 113 -12.72 9.08 7.11
CA GLY A 113 -11.38 9.44 6.64
C GLY A 113 -11.28 10.77 5.89
N HIS A 114 -10.23 10.93 5.10
CA HIS A 114 -9.81 12.24 4.56
C HIS A 114 -10.26 12.53 3.13
N CYS A 115 -10.86 11.56 2.43
CA CYS A 115 -11.26 11.77 1.04
C CYS A 115 -12.54 12.61 0.94
N ALA A 116 -12.55 13.52 -0.04
CA ALA A 116 -13.72 14.36 -0.34
C ALA A 116 -14.84 13.58 -1.06
N GLU A 117 -14.47 12.59 -1.88
CA GLU A 117 -15.34 11.57 -2.47
C GLU A 117 -15.10 10.23 -1.76
N VAL A 118 -16.03 9.27 -1.81
CA VAL A 118 -15.77 7.95 -1.19
C VAL A 118 -14.59 7.30 -1.92
N CYS A 119 -13.57 6.90 -1.17
CA CYS A 119 -12.31 6.40 -1.69
C CYS A 119 -11.80 5.23 -0.83
N LEU A 120 -10.85 4.49 -1.39
CA LEU A 120 -9.92 3.66 -0.64
C LEU A 120 -8.54 4.33 -0.64
N HIS A 121 -8.05 4.72 0.52
CA HIS A 121 -6.66 5.11 0.73
C HIS A 121 -5.78 3.86 0.93
N ILE A 122 -4.69 3.78 0.17
CA ILE A 122 -3.60 2.83 0.42
C ILE A 122 -2.30 3.58 0.71
N GLY A 123 -1.77 3.39 1.92
CA GLY A 123 -0.46 3.86 2.33
C GLY A 123 0.56 2.72 2.35
N VAL A 124 1.82 3.00 2.00
CA VAL A 124 2.91 2.02 2.08
C VAL A 124 4.06 2.58 2.88
N ARG A 125 4.55 1.77 3.82
CA ARG A 125 5.79 2.02 4.54
C ARG A 125 6.82 0.96 4.20
N THR A 126 8.07 1.38 4.07
CA THR A 126 9.24 0.54 3.91
C THR A 126 10.24 0.93 4.99
N HIS A 127 10.58 0.00 5.88
CA HIS A 127 11.47 0.24 7.02
C HIS A 127 11.07 1.49 7.86
N GLY A 128 9.76 1.68 8.03
CA GLY A 128 9.19 2.79 8.81
C GLY A 128 8.97 4.10 8.04
N PHE A 129 9.48 4.22 6.80
CA PHE A 129 9.31 5.43 5.98
C PHE A 129 8.20 5.27 4.96
N TYR A 130 7.37 6.30 4.79
CA TYR A 130 6.33 6.30 3.78
C TYR A 130 6.91 6.48 2.37
N VAL A 131 6.48 5.63 1.45
CA VAL A 131 6.86 5.65 0.04
C VAL A 131 5.60 5.65 -0.83
N SER A 132 5.74 6.00 -2.11
CA SER A 132 4.62 5.92 -3.05
C SER A 132 4.18 4.46 -3.24
N PRO A 133 2.90 4.12 -3.01
CA PRO A 133 2.35 2.80 -3.32
C PRO A 133 2.51 2.40 -4.80
N LEU A 134 2.57 3.38 -5.71
CA LEU A 134 2.71 3.14 -7.15
C LEU A 134 4.03 2.43 -7.51
N THR A 135 5.06 2.54 -6.66
CA THR A 135 6.33 1.79 -6.81
C THR A 135 6.12 0.28 -6.78
N TYR A 136 5.08 -0.21 -6.10
CA TYR A 136 4.75 -1.63 -6.00
C TYR A 136 3.61 -2.04 -6.93
N LEU A 137 2.65 -1.14 -7.18
CA LEU A 137 1.46 -1.40 -8.00
C LEU A 137 1.72 -1.29 -9.52
N GLY A 138 2.97 -1.04 -9.93
CA GLY A 138 3.35 -0.91 -11.35
C GLY A 138 2.89 0.38 -12.02
N GLY A 139 2.48 1.39 -11.24
CA GLY A 139 1.91 2.65 -11.75
C GLY A 139 2.92 3.80 -11.89
N VAL A 140 4.21 3.56 -11.68
CA VAL A 140 5.23 4.61 -11.86
C VAL A 140 5.40 4.90 -13.36
N GLN A 141 5.03 6.10 -13.78
CA GLN A 141 5.39 6.57 -15.12
C GLN A 141 6.91 6.66 -15.22
N ARG A 142 7.48 6.14 -16.31
CA ARG A 142 8.91 6.22 -16.56
C ARG A 142 9.31 7.69 -16.68
N ALA A 143 10.34 8.09 -15.94
CA ALA A 143 10.89 9.42 -16.08
C ALA A 143 11.35 9.62 -17.53
N ILE A 144 10.83 10.64 -18.19
CA ILE A 144 11.32 11.11 -19.49
C ILE A 144 12.24 12.29 -19.19
N LEU A 145 13.55 12.07 -19.28
CA LEU A 145 14.52 13.15 -19.18
C LEU A 145 14.46 13.94 -20.49
N LEU A 146 13.90 15.15 -20.43
CA LEU A 146 13.96 16.09 -21.54
C LEU A 146 15.34 16.75 -21.54
N SER A 147 15.99 16.79 -22.70
CA SER A 147 17.20 17.60 -22.87
C SER A 147 16.85 19.07 -22.68
N VAL A 148 17.54 19.75 -21.77
CA VAL A 148 17.47 21.21 -21.65
C VAL A 148 18.22 21.80 -22.84
N PRO A 149 17.65 22.78 -23.57
CA PRO A 149 18.33 23.45 -24.69
C PRO A 149 19.57 24.24 -24.24
#